data_AF-A0A951LU47-F1
#
_entry.id   AF-A0A951LU47-F1
#
_cell.length_a   1.000
_cell.length_b   1.000
_cell.length_c   1.000
_cell.angle_alpha   90.00
_cell.angle_beta   90.00
_cell.angle_gamma   90.00
#
_symmetry.space_group_name_H-M   'P 1'
#
loop_
_entity.id
_entity.type
_entity.pdbx_description
1 polymer ?
#
loop_
_entity_poly.entity_id
_entity_poly.type
_entity_poly.pdbx_seq_one_letter_code
_entity_poly.pdbx_strand_id
1 'polypeptide(L)'
;MTAMLAPDLLDRRALALLRFVDVAGAPVRAPLRIEGAAVRLVAKSAGDYALLSARDLEAYTAAFDAAPGSPAPGTVKLRLDVTPASSDVAPRSFVLPLPRDPDPTRRDAADSVFLPVPVELLPGASAEAPPGGCSVRVTVRRADDGRLIEHALVRGRSDNGAFAARALTDARGEACLVFTGLPLAFAKSGGGVQPVCDARATVAVDPSTALFHAPADIAAAQDAAAARTAGHPDPDAFAGAAPAAFAAGTAVTLAAGARRALAIAWSPA
;
A
#
# COMPACT_ATOMS: atom_id res chain seq x y z
N MET A 1 -20.07 15.22 -32.59
CA MET A 1 -21.06 14.78 -31.59
C MET A 1 -20.45 14.95 -30.22
N THR A 2 -20.70 16.09 -29.60
CA THR A 2 -20.26 16.40 -28.23
C THR A 2 -21.14 15.58 -27.29
N ALA A 3 -20.56 14.62 -26.57
CA ALA A 3 -21.29 13.89 -25.53
C ALA A 3 -21.69 14.92 -24.46
N MET A 4 -22.97 15.28 -24.46
CA MET A 4 -23.61 16.04 -23.40
C MET A 4 -23.53 15.16 -22.14
N LEU A 5 -22.63 15.50 -21.23
CA LEU A 5 -22.65 14.96 -19.87
C LEU A 5 -24.01 15.32 -19.29
N ALA A 6 -24.88 14.33 -19.10
CA ALA A 6 -26.14 14.52 -18.38
C ALA A 6 -25.83 15.15 -17.01
N PRO A 7 -26.62 16.13 -16.54
CA PRO A 7 -26.45 16.75 -15.22
C PRO A 7 -26.82 15.74 -14.12
N ASP A 8 -25.96 14.77 -13.86
CA ASP A 8 -26.18 13.69 -12.88
C ASP A 8 -25.70 14.08 -11.46
N LEU A 9 -25.49 15.37 -11.14
CA LEU A 9 -24.56 15.76 -10.06
C LEU A 9 -24.96 16.99 -9.20
N LEU A 10 -26.22 17.10 -8.78
CA LEU A 10 -26.54 17.88 -7.57
C LEU A 10 -27.30 17.09 -6.50
N ASP A 11 -27.92 15.95 -6.82
CA ASP A 11 -28.85 15.28 -5.89
C ASP A 11 -28.28 14.02 -5.22
N ARG A 12 -26.96 13.81 -5.23
CA ARG A 12 -26.34 12.59 -4.69
C ARG A 12 -25.21 12.88 -3.72
N ARG A 13 -25.15 12.08 -2.64
CA ARG A 13 -24.05 12.14 -1.65
C ARG A 13 -22.85 11.32 -2.13
N ALA A 14 -21.66 11.90 -2.00
CA ALA A 14 -20.42 11.13 -2.11
C ALA A 14 -20.19 10.32 -0.82
N LEU A 15 -19.63 9.12 -0.96
CA LEU A 15 -19.32 8.23 0.17
C LEU A 15 -17.94 8.54 0.76
N ALA A 16 -16.97 8.83 -0.08
CA ALA A 16 -15.61 9.18 0.32
C ALA A 16 -14.85 9.85 -0.84
N LEU A 17 -13.77 10.56 -0.51
CA LEU A 17 -12.73 10.95 -1.44
C LEU A 17 -11.47 10.15 -1.09
N LEU A 18 -10.94 9.37 -2.02
CA LEU A 18 -9.72 8.57 -1.83
C LEU A 18 -8.52 9.33 -2.38
N ARG A 19 -7.44 9.39 -1.60
CA ARG A 19 -6.16 9.96 -2.01
C ARG A 19 -5.06 8.92 -1.88
N PHE A 20 -4.50 8.51 -3.00
CA PHE A 20 -3.38 7.56 -3.01
C PHE A 20 -2.06 8.30 -2.85
N VAL A 21 -1.24 7.85 -1.90
CA VAL A 21 0.06 8.46 -1.59
C VAL A 21 1.15 7.41 -1.63
N ASP A 22 2.38 7.82 -1.94
CA ASP A 22 3.55 6.96 -1.78
C ASP A 22 4.03 6.95 -0.31
N VAL A 23 5.10 6.21 -0.05
CA VAL A 23 5.73 6.12 1.28
C VAL A 23 6.33 7.43 1.79
N ALA A 24 6.49 8.44 0.92
CA ALA A 24 6.91 9.78 1.29
C ALA A 24 5.71 10.73 1.52
N GLY A 25 4.49 10.24 1.35
CA GLY A 25 3.25 11.02 1.46
C GLY A 25 2.91 11.83 0.20
N ALA A 26 3.68 11.68 -0.89
CA ALA A 26 3.42 12.39 -2.14
C ALA A 26 2.26 11.72 -2.91
N PRO A 27 1.38 12.48 -3.58
CA PRO A 27 0.29 11.90 -4.34
C PRO A 27 0.77 11.01 -5.49
N VAL A 28 0.21 9.80 -5.60
CA VAL A 28 0.47 8.90 -6.73
C VAL A 28 -0.31 9.39 -7.94
N ARG A 29 0.43 9.77 -8.99
CA ARG A 29 -0.16 10.33 -10.23
C ARG A 29 -0.37 9.29 -11.34
N ALA A 30 0.16 8.08 -11.17
CA ALA A 30 -0.04 7.02 -12.15
C ALA A 30 -1.52 6.60 -12.19
N PRO A 31 -2.06 6.22 -13.37
CA PRO A 31 -3.40 5.67 -13.46
C PRO A 31 -3.57 4.46 -12.53
N LEU A 32 -4.70 4.40 -11.82
CA LEU A 32 -5.05 3.31 -10.92
C LEU A 32 -6.35 2.67 -11.40
N ARG A 33 -6.37 1.34 -11.45
CA ARG A 33 -7.60 0.56 -11.52
C ARG A 33 -8.02 0.20 -10.11
N ILE A 34 -9.26 0.55 -9.75
CA ILE A 34 -9.80 0.30 -8.41
C ILE A 34 -11.07 -0.52 -8.58
N GLU A 35 -11.13 -1.68 -7.93
CA GLU A 35 -12.25 -2.62 -8.00
C GLU A 35 -12.82 -2.89 -6.61
N GLY A 36 -14.11 -3.24 -6.56
CA GLY A 36 -14.83 -3.52 -5.33
C GLY A 36 -16.30 -3.88 -5.59
N ALA A 37 -17.01 -4.25 -4.53
CA ALA A 37 -18.41 -4.70 -4.65
C ALA A 37 -19.36 -3.55 -5.06
N ALA A 38 -19.79 -3.57 -6.32
CA ALA A 38 -20.73 -2.59 -6.91
C ALA A 38 -20.31 -1.11 -6.74
N VAL A 39 -19.01 -0.84 -6.87
CA VAL A 39 -18.47 0.51 -6.67
C VAL A 39 -18.56 1.37 -7.93
N ARG A 40 -18.96 2.63 -7.77
CA ARG A 40 -18.83 3.67 -8.81
C ARG A 40 -17.82 4.72 -8.34
N LEU A 41 -16.70 4.81 -9.05
CA LEU A 41 -15.62 5.75 -8.76
C LEU A 41 -15.48 6.75 -9.92
N VAL A 42 -15.16 8.00 -9.59
CA VAL A 42 -14.84 9.04 -10.56
C VAL A 42 -13.49 9.66 -10.21
N ALA A 43 -12.54 9.54 -11.12
CA ALA A 43 -11.23 10.19 -11.00
C ALA A 43 -11.38 11.72 -11.04
N LYS A 44 -10.58 12.42 -10.24
CA LYS A 44 -10.50 13.88 -10.16
C LYS A 44 -9.13 14.33 -10.68
N SER A 45 -9.03 15.60 -11.07
CA SER A 45 -7.83 16.18 -11.69
C SER A 45 -6.57 16.18 -10.80
N ALA A 46 -6.72 16.01 -9.49
CA ALA A 46 -5.61 15.95 -8.54
C ALA A 46 -5.06 14.53 -8.29
N GLY A 47 -5.56 13.50 -8.98
CA GLY A 47 -5.24 12.09 -8.70
C GLY A 47 -6.07 11.46 -7.59
N ASP A 48 -7.02 12.22 -7.03
CA ASP A 48 -8.01 11.71 -6.07
C ASP A 48 -9.15 10.96 -6.80
N TYR A 49 -9.81 10.05 -6.10
CA TYR A 49 -10.96 9.29 -6.62
C TYR A 49 -12.18 9.50 -5.71
N ALA A 50 -13.26 10.03 -6.27
CA ALA A 50 -14.52 10.17 -5.55
C ALA A 50 -15.31 8.85 -5.64
N LEU A 51 -15.62 8.26 -4.49
CA LEU A 51 -16.50 7.10 -4.38
C LEU A 51 -17.94 7.58 -4.29
N LEU A 52 -18.74 7.29 -5.32
CA LEU A 52 -20.11 7.79 -5.45
C LEU A 52 -21.17 6.77 -5.04
N SER A 53 -20.88 5.48 -5.18
CA SER A 53 -21.76 4.40 -4.73
C SER A 53 -20.96 3.15 -4.41
N ALA A 54 -21.54 2.31 -3.56
CA ALA A 54 -21.07 0.98 -3.22
C ALA A 54 -22.29 0.14 -2.81
N ARG A 55 -22.14 -1.19 -2.83
CA ARG A 55 -23.18 -2.12 -2.35
C ARG A 55 -23.62 -1.77 -0.92
N ASP A 56 -24.92 -1.90 -0.65
CA ASP A 56 -25.58 -1.71 0.65
C ASP A 56 -25.62 -0.25 1.14
N LEU A 57 -25.31 0.71 0.26
CA LEU A 57 -25.30 2.15 0.54
C LEU A 57 -26.17 2.96 -0.43
N GLU A 58 -27.00 2.29 -1.23
CA GLU A 58 -27.85 2.92 -2.25
C GLU A 58 -28.78 3.96 -1.62
N ALA A 59 -29.46 3.60 -0.52
CA ALA A 59 -30.33 4.51 0.22
C ALA A 59 -29.57 5.74 0.78
N TYR A 60 -28.33 5.55 1.23
CA TYR A 60 -27.49 6.63 1.73
C TYR A 60 -27.10 7.61 0.61
N THR A 61 -26.69 7.07 -0.54
CA THR A 61 -26.28 7.89 -1.69
C THR A 61 -27.42 8.63 -2.38
N ALA A 62 -28.65 8.09 -2.30
CA ALA A 62 -29.86 8.68 -2.86
C ALA A 62 -30.46 9.79 -1.98
N ALA A 63 -30.08 9.88 -0.71
CA ALA A 63 -30.63 10.85 0.23
C ALA A 63 -29.80 12.14 0.22
N PHE A 64 -30.26 13.17 -0.51
CA PHE A 64 -29.52 14.42 -0.63
C PHE A 64 -29.58 15.30 0.64
N ASP A 65 -30.77 15.67 1.11
CA ASP A 65 -30.95 16.69 2.16
C ASP A 65 -30.41 16.26 3.52
N ALA A 66 -30.81 15.07 3.99
CA ALA A 66 -30.41 14.53 5.28
C ALA A 66 -29.83 13.13 5.11
N ALA A 67 -28.66 12.89 5.72
CA ALA A 67 -28.06 11.57 5.74
C ALA A 67 -28.97 10.61 6.53
N PRO A 68 -29.30 9.42 6.00
CA PRO A 68 -30.04 8.41 6.74
C PRO A 68 -29.26 7.98 7.98
N GLY A 69 -29.96 7.76 9.10
CA GLY A 69 -29.33 7.24 10.32
C GLY A 69 -28.87 5.78 10.22
N SER A 70 -29.21 5.08 9.13
CA SER A 70 -28.82 3.71 8.86
C SER A 70 -28.35 3.56 7.40
N PRO A 71 -27.25 2.82 7.13
CA PRO A 71 -26.36 2.24 8.14
C PRO A 71 -25.58 3.32 8.90
N ALA A 72 -25.29 3.06 10.17
CA ALA A 72 -24.53 4.01 11.00
C ALA A 72 -23.11 4.19 10.45
N PRO A 73 -22.46 5.35 10.65
CA PRO A 73 -21.12 5.61 10.15
C PRO A 73 -20.12 4.49 10.47
N GLY A 74 -19.33 4.10 9.46
CA GLY A 74 -18.25 3.13 9.55
C GLY A 74 -18.65 1.66 9.73
N THR A 75 -19.94 1.32 9.68
CA THR A 75 -20.44 -0.05 9.90
C THR A 75 -20.31 -0.96 8.68
N VAL A 76 -20.48 -0.43 7.47
CA VAL A 76 -20.27 -1.17 6.21
C VAL A 76 -18.78 -1.20 5.90
N LYS A 77 -18.20 -2.39 5.78
CA LYS A 77 -16.78 -2.58 5.46
C LYS A 77 -16.61 -2.87 3.98
N LEU A 78 -16.26 -1.85 3.21
CA LEU A 78 -16.02 -1.99 1.77
C LEU A 78 -14.56 -2.38 1.51
N ARG A 79 -14.33 -3.59 0.99
CA ARG A 79 -13.00 -3.97 0.48
C ARG A 79 -12.81 -3.40 -0.93
N LEU A 80 -11.66 -2.79 -1.15
CA LEU A 80 -11.22 -2.28 -2.44
C LEU A 80 -9.88 -2.91 -2.82
N ASP A 81 -9.75 -3.34 -4.06
CA ASP A 81 -8.51 -3.80 -4.68
C ASP A 81 -7.99 -2.68 -5.60
N VAL A 82 -6.70 -2.36 -5.47
CA VAL A 82 -6.04 -1.30 -6.23
C VAL A 82 -4.90 -1.88 -7.03
N THR A 83 -4.98 -1.70 -8.34
CA THR A 83 -3.97 -2.14 -9.30
C THR A 83 -3.41 -0.90 -10.02
N PRO A 84 -2.20 -0.45 -9.68
CA PRO A 84 -1.55 0.62 -10.40
C PRO A 84 -1.13 0.19 -11.81
N ALA A 85 -1.13 1.13 -12.75
CA ALA A 85 -0.57 0.91 -14.08
C ALA A 85 0.97 0.95 -14.11
N SER A 86 1.61 1.53 -13.08
CA SER A 86 3.07 1.58 -12.95
C SER A 86 3.59 0.46 -12.05
N SER A 87 4.75 -0.11 -12.39
CA SER A 87 5.46 -1.09 -11.56
C SER A 87 6.23 -0.48 -10.37
N ASP A 88 6.26 0.85 -10.25
CA ASP A 88 6.97 1.55 -9.16
C ASP A 88 6.18 1.51 -7.84
N VAL A 89 4.90 1.16 -7.90
CA VAL A 89 4.00 1.02 -6.76
C VAL A 89 3.37 -0.37 -6.79
N ALA A 90 3.28 -1.00 -5.63
CA ALA A 90 2.72 -2.33 -5.49
C ALA A 90 1.19 -2.28 -5.52
N PRO A 91 0.53 -3.26 -6.17
CA PRO A 91 -0.90 -3.45 -5.99
C PRO A 91 -1.19 -3.84 -4.54
N ARG A 92 -2.35 -3.45 -4.04
CA ARG A 92 -2.81 -3.79 -2.68
C ARG A 92 -4.32 -3.79 -2.59
N SER A 93 -4.84 -4.41 -1.54
CA SER A 93 -6.19 -4.15 -1.08
C SER A 93 -6.20 -3.34 0.21
N PHE A 94 -7.37 -2.82 0.56
CA PHE A 94 -7.66 -2.22 1.85
C PHE A 94 -9.15 -2.28 2.15
N VAL A 95 -9.52 -2.06 3.41
CA VAL A 95 -10.92 -1.97 3.85
C VAL A 95 -11.26 -0.53 4.23
N LEU A 96 -12.29 0.01 3.58
CA LEU A 96 -12.84 1.33 3.86
C LEU A 96 -14.13 1.22 4.69
N PRO A 97 -14.14 1.72 5.94
CA PRO A 97 -15.37 1.82 6.71
C PRO A 97 -16.27 2.94 6.15
N LEU A 98 -17.53 2.59 5.87
CA LEU A 98 -18.55 3.45 5.31
C LEU A 98 -19.89 3.31 6.07
N PRO A 99 -20.81 4.28 5.96
CA PRO A 99 -20.59 5.62 5.42
C PRO A 99 -19.63 6.43 6.30
N ARG A 100 -19.03 7.47 5.73
CA ARG A 100 -18.18 8.42 6.46
C ARG A 100 -19.05 9.40 7.25
N ASP A 101 -18.51 10.01 8.31
CA ASP A 101 -19.24 10.94 9.16
C ASP A 101 -19.61 12.22 8.36
N PRO A 102 -20.91 12.53 8.19
CA PRO A 102 -21.37 13.71 7.47
C PRO A 102 -21.47 14.97 8.34
N ASP A 103 -21.21 14.92 9.65
CA ASP A 103 -21.35 16.06 10.56
C ASP A 103 -20.30 17.15 10.28
N PRO A 104 -20.70 18.36 9.84
CA PRO A 104 -19.76 19.44 9.53
C PRO A 104 -19.04 19.99 10.77
N THR A 105 -19.58 19.79 11.97
CA THR A 105 -18.89 20.18 13.22
C THR A 105 -17.72 19.25 13.54
N ARG A 106 -17.72 18.04 12.95
CA ARG A 106 -16.66 17.03 13.03
C ARG A 106 -15.84 16.95 11.74
N ARG A 107 -15.83 18.02 10.94
CA ARG A 107 -15.17 18.05 9.62
C ARG A 107 -13.71 17.60 9.63
N ASP A 108 -12.99 17.83 10.73
CA ASP A 108 -11.55 17.52 10.86
C ASP A 108 -11.28 16.13 11.48
N ALA A 109 -12.33 15.37 11.82
CA ALA A 109 -12.20 14.02 12.34
C ALA A 109 -11.72 13.04 11.26
N ALA A 110 -10.90 12.06 11.63
CA ALA A 110 -10.32 11.10 10.69
C ALA A 110 -11.33 10.22 9.94
N ASP A 111 -12.58 10.15 10.42
CA ASP A 111 -13.72 9.44 9.84
C ASP A 111 -14.69 10.34 9.04
N SER A 112 -14.41 11.65 8.98
CA SER A 112 -15.18 12.66 8.25
C SER A 112 -15.23 12.41 6.74
N VAL A 113 -16.36 12.74 6.10
CA VAL A 113 -16.51 12.78 4.64
C VAL A 113 -15.80 13.99 4.01
N PHE A 114 -15.51 15.02 4.80
CA PHE A 114 -14.88 16.27 4.34
C PHE A 114 -13.36 16.17 4.20
N LEU A 115 -12.76 15.09 4.68
CA LEU A 115 -11.34 14.81 4.51
C LEU A 115 -11.12 13.67 3.51
N PRO A 116 -10.12 13.79 2.61
CA PRO A 116 -9.68 12.66 1.81
C PRO A 116 -9.17 11.53 2.72
N VAL A 117 -9.46 10.29 2.34
CA VAL A 117 -8.90 9.10 2.96
C VAL A 117 -7.54 8.81 2.30
N PRO A 118 -6.42 8.99 3.02
CA PRO A 118 -5.12 8.64 2.50
C PRO A 118 -4.98 7.12 2.42
N VAL A 119 -4.53 6.61 1.29
CA VAL A 119 -4.21 5.20 1.07
C VAL A 119 -2.77 5.12 0.60
N GLU A 120 -1.88 4.62 1.47
CA GLU A 120 -0.47 4.44 1.12
C GLU A 120 -0.31 3.26 0.14
N LEU A 121 0.30 3.52 -1.01
CA LEU A 121 0.78 2.50 -1.93
C LEU A 121 2.25 2.23 -1.64
N LEU A 122 2.55 0.99 -1.27
CA LEU A 122 3.92 0.55 -1.01
C LEU A 122 4.73 0.55 -2.32
N PRO A 123 6.07 0.66 -2.24
CA PRO A 123 6.91 0.62 -3.44
C PRO A 123 6.81 -0.75 -4.12
N GLY A 124 6.71 -0.75 -5.43
CA GLY A 124 6.84 -1.96 -6.24
C GLY A 124 8.29 -2.43 -6.33
N ALA A 125 8.51 -3.65 -6.82
CA ALA A 125 9.86 -4.24 -6.91
C ALA A 125 10.82 -3.43 -7.81
N SER A 126 10.28 -2.68 -8.77
CA SER A 126 11.03 -1.80 -9.68
C SER A 126 11.26 -0.40 -9.14
N ALA A 127 10.70 -0.04 -7.98
CA ALA A 127 10.78 1.30 -7.43
C ALA A 127 12.23 1.74 -7.19
N GLU A 128 12.50 3.02 -7.42
CA GLU A 128 13.77 3.64 -7.08
C GLU A 128 13.63 4.54 -5.85
N ALA A 129 14.72 4.68 -5.09
CA ALA A 129 14.77 5.65 -4.01
C ALA A 129 14.90 7.07 -4.57
N PRO A 130 14.24 8.07 -3.97
CA PRO A 130 14.45 9.47 -4.33
C PRO A 130 15.89 9.91 -4.02
N PRO A 131 16.34 11.07 -4.53
CA PRO A 131 17.65 11.63 -4.20
C PRO A 131 17.88 11.70 -2.67
N GLY A 132 19.03 11.24 -2.22
CA GLY A 132 19.36 11.15 -0.78
C GLY A 132 18.71 9.97 -0.05
N GLY A 133 17.86 9.18 -0.70
CA GLY A 133 17.30 7.94 -0.15
C GLY A 133 18.20 6.73 -0.37
N CYS A 134 17.79 5.57 0.15
CA CYS A 134 18.41 4.28 -0.08
C CYS A 134 17.35 3.28 -0.52
N SER A 135 17.64 2.47 -1.55
CA SER A 135 16.81 1.33 -1.92
C SER A 135 17.49 0.02 -1.54
N VAL A 136 16.71 -0.90 -0.96
CA VAL A 136 17.13 -2.27 -0.66
C VAL A 136 16.20 -3.21 -1.41
N ARG A 137 16.72 -3.85 -2.45
CA ARG A 137 16.01 -4.93 -3.16
C ARG A 137 16.11 -6.21 -2.35
N VAL A 138 14.98 -6.79 -2.02
CA VAL A 138 14.90 -8.01 -1.21
C VAL A 138 14.29 -9.12 -2.04
N THR A 139 14.97 -10.26 -2.14
CA THR A 139 14.43 -11.48 -2.73
C THR A 139 14.06 -12.45 -1.62
N VAL A 140 12.82 -12.92 -1.62
CA VAL A 140 12.28 -13.83 -0.61
C VAL A 140 12.04 -15.20 -1.21
N ARG A 141 12.62 -16.24 -0.58
CA ARG A 141 12.44 -17.64 -0.96
C ARG A 141 11.97 -18.46 0.22
N ARG A 142 11.17 -19.48 -0.02
CA ARG A 142 10.87 -20.49 1.00
C ARG A 142 12.09 -21.38 1.21
N ALA A 143 12.46 -21.60 2.47
CA ALA A 143 13.70 -22.28 2.81
C ALA A 143 13.70 -23.78 2.49
N ASP A 144 12.52 -24.41 2.46
CA ASP A 144 12.36 -25.86 2.26
C ASP A 144 12.58 -26.30 0.81
N ASP A 145 12.04 -25.56 -0.16
CA ASP A 145 11.98 -25.93 -1.56
C ASP A 145 12.43 -24.82 -2.52
N GLY A 146 12.88 -23.69 -1.99
CA GLY A 146 13.47 -22.59 -2.75
C GLY A 146 12.47 -21.79 -3.60
N ARG A 147 11.16 -22.04 -3.47
CA ARG A 147 10.12 -21.31 -4.19
C ARG A 147 10.15 -19.82 -3.85
N LEU A 148 9.94 -18.99 -4.85
CA LEU A 148 9.78 -17.55 -4.69
C LEU A 148 8.40 -17.26 -4.11
N ILE A 149 8.35 -16.31 -3.17
CA ILE A 149 7.12 -16.00 -2.43
C ILE A 149 6.59 -14.65 -2.91
N GLU A 150 5.43 -14.63 -3.56
CA GLU A 150 4.68 -13.42 -3.91
C GLU A 150 3.76 -13.02 -2.74
N HIS A 151 3.51 -11.72 -2.58
CA HIS A 151 2.69 -11.13 -1.50
C HIS A 151 3.28 -11.24 -0.09
N ALA A 152 4.55 -11.55 0.06
CA ALA A 152 5.23 -11.48 1.34
C ALA A 152 5.45 -10.02 1.75
N LEU A 153 5.14 -9.68 3.01
CA LEU A 153 5.39 -8.35 3.56
C LEU A 153 6.82 -8.27 4.09
N VAL A 154 7.64 -7.48 3.40
CA VAL A 154 9.00 -7.16 3.79
C VAL A 154 9.01 -5.85 4.56
N ARG A 155 9.67 -5.82 5.71
CA ARG A 155 9.80 -4.63 6.55
C ARG A 155 11.25 -4.41 6.92
N GLY A 156 11.72 -3.20 6.76
CA GLY A 156 13.05 -2.77 7.17
C GLY A 156 12.98 -1.72 8.27
N ARG A 157 13.93 -1.77 9.21
CA ARG A 157 14.10 -0.72 10.23
C ARG A 157 15.57 -0.53 10.56
N SER A 158 16.01 0.72 10.70
CA SER A 158 17.33 1.02 11.23
C SER A 158 17.45 0.63 12.71
N ASP A 159 18.65 0.28 13.15
CA ASP A 159 18.90 -0.15 14.54
C ASP A 159 18.65 0.98 15.55
N ASN A 160 18.85 2.24 15.12
CA ASN A 160 18.48 3.42 15.92
C ASN A 160 16.97 3.75 15.87
N GLY A 161 16.18 2.98 15.11
CA GLY A 161 14.73 3.12 14.99
C GLY A 161 14.22 4.33 14.21
N ALA A 162 15.11 5.19 13.70
CA ALA A 162 14.75 6.45 13.03
C ALA A 162 14.21 6.27 11.61
N PHE A 163 14.57 5.17 10.94
CA PHE A 163 14.16 4.90 9.57
C PHE A 163 13.44 3.57 9.49
N ALA A 164 12.32 3.54 8.77
CA ALA A 164 11.56 2.34 8.53
C ALA A 164 11.05 2.32 7.08
N ALA A 165 10.89 1.14 6.52
CA ALA A 165 10.37 0.93 5.18
C ALA A 165 9.53 -0.35 5.14
N ARG A 166 8.55 -0.39 4.24
CA ARG A 166 7.68 -1.55 3.99
C ARG A 166 7.54 -1.77 2.49
N ALA A 167 7.45 -3.02 2.08
CA ALA A 167 7.22 -3.41 0.69
C ALA A 167 6.56 -4.79 0.61
N LEU A 168 5.87 -5.07 -0.50
CA LEU A 168 5.34 -6.40 -0.81
C LEU A 168 6.19 -7.04 -1.91
N THR A 169 6.38 -8.36 -1.85
CA THR A 169 7.04 -9.08 -2.93
C THR A 169 6.11 -9.26 -4.14
N ASP A 170 6.68 -9.13 -5.34
CA ASP A 170 6.01 -9.42 -6.61
C ASP A 170 6.08 -10.92 -6.96
N ALA A 171 5.61 -11.29 -8.16
CA ALA A 171 5.65 -12.67 -8.68
C ALA A 171 7.08 -13.26 -8.77
N ARG A 172 8.12 -12.42 -8.79
CA ARG A 172 9.53 -12.85 -8.75
C ARG A 172 10.05 -13.05 -7.33
N GLY A 173 9.19 -12.92 -6.33
CA GLY A 173 9.58 -12.90 -4.93
C GLY A 173 10.44 -11.68 -4.58
N GLU A 174 10.40 -10.62 -5.37
CA GLU A 174 11.22 -9.41 -5.17
C GLU A 174 10.39 -8.27 -4.57
N ALA A 175 10.95 -7.58 -3.59
CA ALA A 175 10.39 -6.35 -3.01
C ALA A 175 11.46 -5.25 -2.99
N CYS A 176 11.05 -3.99 -3.02
CA CYS A 176 11.97 -2.86 -2.88
C CYS A 176 11.63 -2.04 -1.63
N LEU A 177 12.48 -2.10 -0.61
CA LEU A 177 12.38 -1.20 0.54
C LEU A 177 12.99 0.14 0.15
N VAL A 178 12.21 1.22 0.27
CA VAL A 178 12.67 2.58 0.03
C VAL A 178 12.76 3.33 1.35
N PHE A 179 13.97 3.71 1.73
CA PHE A 179 14.24 4.57 2.88
C PHE A 179 14.47 6.00 2.39
N THR A 180 13.67 6.94 2.87
CA THR A 180 13.72 8.36 2.48
C THR A 180 14.36 9.20 3.58
N GLY A 181 14.84 10.40 3.21
CA GLY A 181 15.34 11.38 4.18
C GLY A 181 16.61 10.96 4.95
N LEU A 182 17.46 10.13 4.35
CA LEU A 182 18.71 9.73 5.01
C LEU A 182 19.72 10.90 5.00
N PRO A 183 20.37 11.20 6.13
CA PRO A 183 21.46 12.16 6.16
C PRO A 183 22.71 11.60 5.44
N LEU A 184 23.61 12.49 5.03
CA LEU A 184 24.89 12.10 4.43
C LEU A 184 25.84 11.38 5.42
N ALA A 185 25.64 11.60 6.71
CA ALA A 185 26.39 10.97 7.78
C ALA A 185 25.49 10.69 8.99
N PHE A 186 25.78 9.59 9.68
CA PHE A 186 25.09 9.14 10.87
C PHE A 186 26.02 9.24 12.08
N ALA A 187 25.46 9.61 13.22
CA ALA A 187 26.16 9.56 14.49
C ALA A 187 26.45 8.11 14.90
N LYS A 188 27.67 7.85 15.37
CA LYS A 188 28.11 6.58 15.92
C LYS A 188 28.24 6.70 17.44
N SER A 189 28.01 5.59 18.16
CA SER A 189 28.35 5.49 19.58
C SER A 189 29.83 5.87 19.81
N GLY A 190 30.09 6.74 20.80
CA GLY A 190 31.44 7.23 21.09
C GLY A 190 31.84 8.50 20.33
N GLY A 191 30.89 9.22 19.72
CA GLY A 191 31.12 10.57 19.17
C GLY A 191 31.71 10.60 17.75
N GLY A 192 31.77 9.46 17.06
CA GLY A 192 32.17 9.39 15.66
C GLY A 192 31.02 9.67 14.69
N VAL A 193 31.37 9.88 13.42
CA VAL A 193 30.41 9.92 12.31
C VAL A 193 30.75 8.82 11.30
N GLN A 194 29.74 8.25 10.66
CA GLN A 194 29.91 7.24 9.62
C GLN A 194 28.89 7.43 8.50
N PRO A 195 29.22 7.07 7.25
CA PRO A 195 28.31 7.27 6.11
C PRO A 195 27.18 6.23 6.04
N VAL A 196 27.15 5.27 6.96
CA VAL A 196 26.20 4.15 6.96
C VAL A 196 25.43 4.04 8.27
N CYS A 197 24.21 3.52 8.20
CA CYS A 197 23.39 3.17 9.36
C CYS A 197 23.03 1.69 9.28
N ASP A 198 23.25 0.95 10.37
CA ASP A 198 22.86 -0.44 10.45
C ASP A 198 21.33 -0.56 10.54
N ALA A 199 20.79 -1.55 9.85
CA ALA A 199 19.38 -1.84 9.76
C ALA A 199 19.12 -3.33 9.62
N ARG A 200 17.87 -3.71 9.83
CA ARG A 200 17.41 -5.10 9.71
C ARG A 200 16.15 -5.19 8.88
N ALA A 201 16.09 -6.20 8.03
CA ALA A 201 14.92 -6.56 7.28
C ALA A 201 14.28 -7.84 7.85
N THR A 202 12.95 -7.86 7.88
CA THR A 202 12.14 -9.01 8.30
C THR A 202 11.09 -9.29 7.24
N VAL A 203 10.66 -10.55 7.19
CA VAL A 203 9.63 -11.02 6.26
C VAL A 203 8.51 -11.65 7.06
N ALA A 204 7.27 -11.31 6.71
CA ALA A 204 6.08 -12.03 7.14
C ALA A 204 5.36 -12.56 5.89
N VAL A 205 4.84 -13.78 5.98
CA VAL A 205 4.03 -14.41 4.92
C VAL A 205 2.66 -14.77 5.47
N ASP A 206 1.60 -14.27 4.86
CA ASP A 206 0.22 -14.67 5.17
C ASP A 206 -0.14 -15.87 4.27
N PRO A 207 -0.34 -17.07 4.84
CA PRO A 207 -0.63 -18.26 4.05
C PRO A 207 -1.97 -18.18 3.30
N SER A 208 -2.88 -17.27 3.67
CA SER A 208 -4.16 -17.10 3.01
C SER A 208 -4.07 -16.31 1.70
N THR A 209 -3.01 -15.51 1.51
CA THR A 209 -2.82 -14.67 0.32
C THR A 209 -1.51 -14.90 -0.43
N ALA A 210 -0.53 -15.56 0.20
CA ALA A 210 0.77 -15.81 -0.39
C ALA A 210 0.70 -16.82 -1.55
N LEU A 211 1.46 -16.55 -2.61
CA LEU A 211 1.61 -17.45 -3.75
C LEU A 211 3.07 -17.92 -3.83
N PHE A 212 3.26 -19.21 -4.13
CA PHE A 212 4.58 -19.86 -4.13
C PHE A 212 4.94 -20.36 -5.52
N HIS A 213 5.93 -19.72 -6.14
CA HIS A 213 6.31 -19.97 -7.52
C HIS A 213 7.63 -20.72 -7.60
N ALA A 214 7.68 -21.79 -8.39
CA ALA A 214 8.94 -22.42 -8.73
C ALA A 214 9.75 -21.49 -9.66
N PRO A 215 11.09 -21.49 -9.60
CA PRO A 215 11.90 -20.64 -10.49
C PRO A 215 11.62 -20.84 -11.99
N ALA A 216 11.22 -22.05 -12.40
CA ALA A 216 10.88 -22.35 -13.79
C ALA A 216 9.56 -21.70 -14.26
N ASP A 217 8.65 -21.37 -13.33
CA ASP A 217 7.29 -20.91 -13.64
C ASP A 217 7.16 -19.37 -13.59
N ILE A 218 8.27 -18.65 -13.36
CA ILE A 218 8.24 -17.22 -13.04
C ILE A 218 7.68 -16.37 -14.19
N ALA A 219 7.94 -16.72 -15.44
CA ALA A 219 7.35 -16.01 -16.58
C ALA A 219 5.81 -16.09 -16.54
N ALA A 220 5.26 -17.30 -16.34
CA ALA A 220 3.81 -17.50 -16.24
C ALA A 220 3.22 -16.80 -15.01
N ALA A 221 3.94 -16.81 -13.87
CA ALA A 221 3.53 -16.11 -12.66
C ALA A 221 3.46 -14.58 -12.87
N GLN A 222 4.43 -14.00 -13.61
CA GLN A 222 4.42 -12.57 -13.93
C GLN A 222 3.25 -12.21 -14.85
N ASP A 223 2.95 -13.03 -15.85
CA ASP A 223 1.79 -12.82 -16.74
C ASP A 223 0.48 -12.87 -15.95
N ALA A 224 0.34 -13.86 -15.06
CA ALA A 224 -0.81 -13.97 -14.17
C ALA A 224 -0.94 -12.77 -13.22
N ALA A 225 0.18 -12.28 -12.67
CA ALA A 225 0.19 -11.11 -11.81
C ALA A 225 -0.17 -9.82 -12.56
N ALA A 226 0.29 -9.65 -13.81
CA ALA A 226 -0.06 -8.50 -14.65
C ALA A 226 -1.55 -8.48 -15.03
N ALA A 227 -2.18 -9.65 -15.17
CA ALA A 227 -3.61 -9.79 -15.43
C ALA A 227 -4.50 -9.68 -14.18
N ARG A 228 -3.91 -9.69 -12.97
CA ARG A 228 -4.66 -9.74 -11.71
C ARG A 228 -5.26 -8.38 -11.39
N THR A 229 -6.57 -8.36 -11.15
CA THR A 229 -7.30 -7.12 -10.81
C THR A 229 -7.87 -7.13 -9.39
N ALA A 230 -7.91 -8.29 -8.75
CA ALA A 230 -8.47 -8.51 -7.42
C ALA A 230 -7.68 -9.57 -6.63
N GLY A 231 -7.94 -9.65 -5.32
CA GLY A 231 -7.28 -10.62 -4.44
C GLY A 231 -5.87 -10.17 -4.02
N HIS A 232 -5.60 -8.87 -4.06
CA HIS A 232 -4.33 -8.32 -3.60
C HIS A 232 -4.27 -8.35 -2.07
N PRO A 233 -3.07 -8.48 -1.46
CA PRO A 233 -2.93 -8.47 0.00
C PRO A 233 -3.25 -7.09 0.59
N ASP A 234 -3.74 -7.05 1.83
CA ASP A 234 -3.88 -5.80 2.60
C ASP A 234 -2.66 -5.66 3.53
N PRO A 235 -1.64 -4.86 3.14
CA PRO A 235 -0.42 -4.75 3.92
C PRO A 235 -0.62 -4.12 5.30
N ASP A 236 -1.67 -3.32 5.52
CA ASP A 236 -1.91 -2.69 6.83
C ASP A 236 -2.58 -3.67 7.79
N ALA A 237 -3.60 -4.40 7.32
CA ALA A 237 -4.16 -5.51 8.09
C ALA A 237 -3.09 -6.54 8.45
N PHE A 238 -2.23 -6.87 7.47
CA PHE A 238 -1.17 -7.84 7.70
C PHE A 238 -0.08 -7.33 8.65
N ALA A 239 0.35 -6.08 8.51
CA ALA A 239 1.31 -5.48 9.43
C ALA A 239 0.80 -5.45 10.89
N GLY A 240 -0.51 -5.26 11.09
CA GLY A 240 -1.14 -5.32 12.41
C GLY A 240 -1.24 -6.73 12.98
N ALA A 241 -1.50 -7.74 12.15
CA ALA A 241 -1.64 -9.13 12.59
C ALA A 241 -0.29 -9.82 12.89
N ALA A 242 0.77 -9.46 12.17
CA ALA A 242 2.09 -10.08 12.30
C ALA A 242 3.14 -9.03 12.70
N PRO A 243 3.38 -8.74 13.99
CA PRO A 243 4.38 -7.76 14.40
C PRO A 243 5.81 -8.17 13.96
N ALA A 244 6.64 -7.18 13.61
CA ALA A 244 7.99 -7.43 13.12
C ALA A 244 8.97 -7.73 14.26
N ALA A 245 9.64 -8.88 14.22
CA ALA A 245 10.72 -9.24 15.14
C ALA A 245 12.09 -8.79 14.59
N PHE A 246 12.33 -7.47 14.53
CA PHE A 246 13.54 -6.92 13.89
C PHE A 246 14.85 -7.43 14.48
N ALA A 247 14.91 -7.78 15.77
CA ALA A 247 16.12 -8.32 16.41
C ALA A 247 16.63 -9.62 15.74
N ALA A 248 15.72 -10.43 15.20
CA ALA A 248 16.03 -11.64 14.44
C ALA A 248 16.11 -11.42 12.92
N GLY A 249 15.96 -10.16 12.47
CA GLY A 249 15.98 -9.79 11.06
C GLY A 249 17.38 -9.88 10.43
N THR A 250 17.40 -10.02 9.12
CA THR A 250 18.62 -10.06 8.31
C THR A 250 19.23 -8.67 8.22
N ALA A 251 20.52 -8.55 8.53
CA ALA A 251 21.24 -7.29 8.57
C ALA A 251 21.41 -6.68 7.16
N VAL A 252 21.30 -5.35 7.08
CA VAL A 252 21.59 -4.55 5.90
C VAL A 252 22.10 -3.18 6.34
N THR A 253 22.93 -2.53 5.52
CA THR A 253 23.39 -1.17 5.79
C THR A 253 22.68 -0.17 4.89
N LEU A 254 22.26 0.95 5.48
CA LEU A 254 21.63 2.07 4.78
C LEU A 254 22.66 3.17 4.56
N ALA A 255 22.65 3.80 3.40
CA ALA A 255 23.45 4.98 3.10
C ALA A 255 22.74 5.84 2.06
N ALA A 256 22.84 7.17 2.17
CA ALA A 256 22.23 8.08 1.20
C ALA A 256 22.77 7.81 -0.23
N GLY A 257 21.86 7.69 -1.20
CA GLY A 257 22.16 7.37 -2.60
C GLY A 257 22.51 5.90 -2.87
N ALA A 258 22.52 5.04 -1.85
CA ALA A 258 22.94 3.65 -2.02
C ALA A 258 21.80 2.76 -2.54
N ARG A 259 22.20 1.77 -3.36
CA ARG A 259 21.38 0.62 -3.74
C ARG A 259 21.97 -0.63 -3.08
N ARG A 260 21.12 -1.46 -2.48
CA ARG A 260 21.49 -2.71 -1.80
C ARG A 260 20.64 -3.86 -2.29
N ALA A 261 21.16 -5.07 -2.13
CA ALA A 261 20.43 -6.29 -2.40
C ALA A 261 20.52 -7.22 -1.17
N LEU A 262 19.45 -7.95 -0.91
CA LEU A 262 19.33 -8.87 0.20
C LEU A 262 18.55 -10.11 -0.24
N ALA A 263 18.99 -11.29 0.17
CA ALA A 263 18.22 -12.52 0.00
C ALA A 263 17.79 -13.02 1.38
N ILE A 264 16.51 -13.36 1.53
CA ILE A 264 15.94 -13.87 2.77
C ILE A 264 15.30 -15.23 2.49
N ALA A 265 15.75 -16.25 3.21
CA ALA A 265 15.08 -17.54 3.27
C ALA A 265 14.02 -17.49 4.39
N TRP A 266 12.77 -17.70 4.04
CA TRP A 266 11.64 -17.74 4.97
C TRP A 266 11.24 -19.19 5.25
N SER A 267 11.00 -19.50 6.52
CA SER A 267 10.41 -20.77 6.97
C SER A 267 9.08 -20.48 7.66
N PRO A 268 8.06 -21.33 7.48
CA PRO A 268 6.88 -21.28 8.33
C PRO A 268 7.29 -21.54 9.78
N ALA A 269 6.68 -20.78 10.70
CA ALA A 269 6.86 -20.96 12.14
C ALA A 269 6.15 -22.23 12.64
#